data_AF-A0A524C5C1-F1
#
_entry.id   AF-A0A524C5C1-F1
#
_cell.length_a   1.000
_cell.length_b   1.000
_cell.length_c   1.000
_cell.angle_alpha   90.00
_cell.angle_beta   90.00
_cell.angle_gamma   90.00
#
_symmetry.space_group_name_H-M   'P 1'
#
loop_
_entity.id
_entity.type
_entity.pdbx_description
1 polymer ?
#
loop_
_entity_poly.entity_id
_entity_poly.type
_entity_poly.pdbx_seq_one_letter_code
_entity_poly.pdbx_strand_id
1 'polypeptide(L)'
;MSKIQSIDSTKKKEQKFKSKEERLLHYARVAWNITMRDLYYPPLNEPHYVFEYSKNEGFYIDPAHKWQITMNLANSPVFIDNNDYINFFHAITLHEVSHYQIIPYDGLINAKLLQAAMKHVNENHAPIIVNLFADFIIDKKLYLRYPQLISWELKTTYKHILNKNNNNISNFSLYLFRVYELLL
;
A
#
# COMPACT_ATOMS: atom_id res chain seq x y z
N MET A 1 39.94 37.75 -14.58
CA MET A 1 39.38 37.05 -13.40
C MET A 1 37.86 37.18 -13.44
N SER A 2 37.24 36.29 -14.23
CA SER A 2 36.23 35.28 -13.83
C SER A 2 34.84 35.85 -13.48
N LYS A 3 33.98 35.93 -14.50
CA LYS A 3 32.53 35.99 -14.34
C LYS A 3 32.07 34.66 -13.72
N ILE A 4 31.60 34.70 -12.48
CA ILE A 4 30.89 33.58 -11.88
C ILE A 4 29.50 33.54 -12.52
N GLN A 5 29.32 32.62 -13.48
CA GLN A 5 27.99 32.25 -13.95
C GLN A 5 27.29 31.53 -12.80
N SER A 6 26.25 32.15 -12.24
CA SER A 6 25.28 31.49 -11.38
C SER A 6 24.53 30.45 -12.21
N ILE A 7 25.00 29.20 -12.17
CA ILE A 7 24.28 28.06 -12.72
C ILE A 7 23.08 27.82 -11.80
N ASP A 8 21.94 28.34 -12.22
CA ASP A 8 20.62 28.01 -11.68
C ASP A 8 20.42 26.49 -11.80
N SER A 9 20.52 25.79 -10.68
CA SER A 9 20.63 24.33 -10.58
C SER A 9 19.29 23.64 -10.28
N THR A 10 18.16 24.29 -10.56
CA THR A 10 16.82 23.78 -10.18
C THR A 10 15.84 23.62 -11.33
N LYS A 11 16.29 23.13 -12.49
CA LYS A 11 15.41 22.43 -13.43
C LYS A 11 15.72 20.94 -13.41
N LYS A 12 15.08 20.19 -12.49
CA LYS A 12 14.93 18.73 -12.63
C LYS A 12 14.36 18.49 -14.03
N LYS A 13 15.14 17.86 -14.92
CA LYS A 13 14.64 17.45 -16.25
C LYS A 13 13.38 16.61 -16.03
N GLU A 14 12.23 17.09 -16.47
CA GLU A 14 11.02 16.28 -16.50
C GLU A 14 11.30 15.03 -17.35
N GLN A 15 11.23 13.88 -16.71
CA GLN A 15 11.46 12.60 -17.35
C GLN A 15 10.30 12.34 -18.32
N LYS A 16 10.60 12.25 -19.62
CA LYS A 16 9.59 11.95 -20.65
C LYS A 16 9.30 10.45 -20.66
N PHE A 17 8.08 10.08 -20.29
CA PHE A 17 7.57 8.71 -20.39
C PHE A 17 6.83 8.52 -21.71
N LYS A 18 6.93 7.32 -22.33
CA LYS A 18 6.25 7.02 -23.60
C LYS A 18 4.81 6.56 -23.39
N SER A 19 4.49 6.02 -22.22
CA SER A 19 3.14 5.57 -21.87
C SER A 19 2.77 5.88 -20.41
N LYS A 20 1.45 5.83 -20.11
CA LYS A 20 0.94 5.92 -18.73
C LYS A 20 1.50 4.80 -17.85
N GLU A 21 1.60 3.59 -18.39
CA GLU A 21 2.09 2.40 -17.67
C GLU A 21 3.56 2.53 -17.31
N GLU A 22 4.42 3.00 -18.22
CA GLU A 22 5.83 3.28 -17.93
C GLU A 22 5.98 4.31 -16.79
N ARG A 23 5.10 5.32 -16.77
CA ARG A 23 5.10 6.35 -15.74
C ARG A 23 4.67 5.80 -14.38
N LEU A 24 3.60 5.00 -14.34
CA LEU A 24 3.15 4.33 -13.10
C LEU A 24 4.21 3.37 -12.56
N LEU A 25 4.82 2.57 -13.44
CA LEU A 25 5.91 1.68 -13.07
C LEU A 25 7.09 2.43 -12.45
N HIS A 26 7.44 3.59 -13.02
CA HIS A 26 8.48 4.44 -12.45
C HIS A 26 8.13 4.91 -11.04
N TYR A 27 6.91 5.43 -10.81
CA TYR A 27 6.49 5.88 -9.48
C TYR A 27 6.45 4.73 -8.46
N ALA A 28 5.97 3.56 -8.86
CA ALA A 28 5.95 2.37 -8.01
C ALA A 28 7.36 1.94 -7.59
N ARG A 29 8.32 1.96 -8.52
CA ARG A 29 9.74 1.67 -8.21
C ARG A 29 10.37 2.69 -7.26
N VAL A 30 10.05 3.97 -7.43
CA VAL A 30 10.53 5.01 -6.51
C VAL A 30 9.99 4.75 -5.10
N ALA A 31 8.70 4.47 -4.98
CA ALA A 31 8.05 4.12 -3.72
C ALA A 31 8.63 2.85 -3.06
N TRP A 32 8.88 1.80 -3.85
CA TRP A 32 9.52 0.58 -3.37
C TRP A 32 10.90 0.86 -2.78
N ASN A 33 11.72 1.64 -3.49
CA ASN A 33 13.07 2.00 -3.04
C ASN A 33 13.06 2.84 -1.77
N ILE A 34 12.05 3.71 -1.57
CA ILE A 34 11.87 4.45 -0.31
C ILE A 34 11.54 3.45 0.81
N THR A 35 10.58 2.54 0.57
CA THR A 35 10.17 1.54 1.56
C THR A 35 11.32 0.65 2.01
N MET A 36 12.13 0.14 1.09
CA MET A 36 13.28 -0.72 1.41
C MET A 36 14.39 0.00 2.20
N ARG A 37 14.52 1.32 2.05
CA ARG A 37 15.43 2.11 2.89
C ARG A 37 14.90 2.22 4.32
N ASP A 38 13.58 2.36 4.46
CA ASP A 38 12.92 2.55 5.74
C ASP A 38 12.73 1.24 6.52
N LEU A 39 12.55 0.14 5.78
CA LEU A 39 12.24 -1.21 6.22
C LEU A 39 13.31 -2.18 5.69
N TYR A 40 14.55 -2.00 6.16
CA TYR A 40 15.75 -2.66 5.64
C TYR A 40 15.80 -4.20 5.83
N TYR A 41 15.03 -4.77 6.76
CA TYR A 41 15.12 -6.21 7.09
C TYR A 41 13.74 -6.87 7.32
N PRO A 42 13.43 -8.01 6.68
CA PRO A 42 14.28 -8.72 5.73
C PRO A 42 14.34 -7.97 4.38
N PRO A 43 15.47 -8.02 3.64
CA PRO A 43 15.50 -7.50 2.29
C PRO A 43 14.54 -8.32 1.43
N LEU A 44 13.51 -7.66 0.90
CA LEU A 44 12.55 -8.27 0.00
C LEU A 44 12.97 -8.02 -1.46
N ASN A 45 12.69 -8.99 -2.32
CA ASN A 45 12.88 -8.82 -3.76
C ASN A 45 11.92 -7.74 -4.27
N GLU A 46 12.34 -7.03 -5.33
CA GLU A 46 11.45 -6.10 -6.04
C GLU A 46 10.14 -6.82 -6.45
N PRO A 47 8.97 -6.18 -6.27
CA PRO A 47 7.68 -6.72 -6.68
C PRO A 47 7.66 -7.12 -8.14
N HIS A 48 6.85 -8.14 -8.44
CA HIS A 48 6.38 -8.35 -9.80
C HIS A 48 5.31 -7.30 -10.12
N TYR A 49 5.61 -6.34 -10.99
CA TYR A 49 4.64 -5.33 -11.41
C TYR A 49 3.81 -5.83 -12.58
N VAL A 50 2.48 -5.74 -12.45
CA VAL A 50 1.53 -6.16 -13.48
C VAL A 50 0.52 -5.07 -13.79
N PHE A 51 -0.10 -5.16 -14.96
CA PHE A 51 -1.23 -4.33 -15.39
C PHE A 51 -2.44 -5.23 -15.69
N GLU A 52 -2.96 -5.87 -14.65
CA GLU A 52 -4.10 -6.80 -14.76
C GLU A 52 -5.41 -6.07 -14.46
N TYR A 53 -6.04 -5.53 -15.50
CA TYR A 53 -7.30 -4.78 -15.40
C TYR A 53 -8.50 -5.62 -14.96
N SER A 54 -8.41 -6.95 -15.01
CA SER A 54 -9.47 -7.87 -14.58
C SER A 54 -9.48 -8.17 -13.08
N LYS A 55 -8.37 -7.91 -12.38
CA LYS A 55 -8.26 -8.15 -10.92
C LYS A 55 -8.42 -6.85 -10.16
N ASN A 56 -9.17 -6.87 -9.07
CA ASN A 56 -9.36 -5.70 -8.20
C ASN A 56 -8.26 -5.55 -7.14
N GLU A 57 -7.47 -6.59 -6.90
CA GLU A 57 -6.37 -6.60 -5.93
C GLU A 57 -5.20 -5.75 -6.47
N GLY A 58 -4.82 -4.72 -5.72
CA GLY A 58 -3.72 -3.82 -6.06
C GLY A 58 -2.35 -4.35 -5.62
N PHE A 59 -2.31 -5.17 -4.58
CA PHE A 59 -1.09 -5.75 -4.03
C PHE A 59 -1.44 -7.08 -3.38
N TYR A 60 -0.67 -8.12 -3.67
CA TYR A 60 -0.90 -9.45 -3.11
C TYR A 60 0.37 -10.30 -3.17
N ILE A 61 0.40 -11.36 -2.39
CA ILE A 61 1.46 -12.38 -2.45
C ILE A 61 1.00 -13.46 -3.43
N ASP A 62 1.82 -13.78 -4.42
CA ASP A 62 1.49 -14.80 -5.42
C ASP A 62 2.22 -16.12 -5.13
N PRO A 63 1.51 -17.17 -4.65
CA PRO A 63 2.11 -18.47 -4.40
C PRO A 63 2.65 -19.14 -5.68
N ALA A 64 2.04 -18.88 -6.84
CA ALA A 64 2.48 -19.43 -8.12
C ALA A 64 3.81 -18.79 -8.57
N HIS A 65 4.07 -17.55 -8.16
CA HIS A 65 5.33 -16.84 -8.39
C HIS A 65 6.25 -16.88 -7.15
N LYS A 66 6.43 -18.06 -6.56
CA LYS A 66 7.37 -18.30 -5.45
C LYS A 66 7.12 -17.42 -4.22
N TRP A 67 5.85 -17.13 -3.92
CA TRP A 67 5.46 -16.24 -2.81
C TRP A 67 6.06 -14.83 -2.94
N GLN A 68 6.33 -14.41 -4.17
CA GLN A 68 6.76 -13.06 -4.46
C GLN A 68 5.58 -12.10 -4.34
N ILE A 69 5.89 -10.91 -3.87
CA ILE A 69 4.99 -9.78 -3.90
C ILE A 69 4.65 -9.42 -5.35
N THR A 70 3.37 -9.27 -5.66
CA THR A 70 2.86 -8.76 -6.93
C THR A 70 2.13 -7.44 -6.68
N MET A 71 2.49 -6.39 -7.43
CA MET A 71 1.82 -5.09 -7.39
C MET A 71 1.11 -4.84 -8.72
N ASN A 72 -0.22 -4.81 -8.68
CA ASN A 72 -1.05 -4.52 -9.83
C ASN A 72 -1.30 -3.01 -9.94
N LEU A 73 -0.70 -2.40 -10.96
CA LEU A 73 -0.73 -0.96 -11.18
C LEU A 73 -1.96 -0.50 -11.98
N ALA A 74 -2.73 -1.44 -12.55
CA ALA A 74 -3.84 -1.17 -13.45
C ALA A 74 -4.94 -0.29 -12.83
N ASN A 75 -5.26 -0.53 -11.55
CA ASN A 75 -6.37 0.11 -10.84
C ASN A 75 -5.93 1.24 -9.90
N SER A 76 -4.74 1.80 -10.12
CA SER A 76 -4.26 2.95 -9.35
C SER A 76 -5.23 4.13 -9.50
N PRO A 77 -5.57 4.86 -8.42
CA PRO A 77 -6.37 6.07 -8.51
C PRO A 77 -5.75 7.09 -9.49
N VAL A 78 -6.60 7.93 -10.06
CA VAL A 78 -6.14 9.00 -10.94
C VAL A 78 -5.78 10.21 -10.10
N PHE A 79 -4.50 10.58 -10.11
CA PHE A 79 -3.99 11.76 -9.42
C PHE A 79 -3.58 12.85 -10.41
N ILE A 80 -3.69 14.10 -9.99
CA ILE A 80 -3.24 15.26 -10.76
C ILE A 80 -1.74 15.49 -10.51
N ASP A 81 -1.28 15.36 -9.26
CA ASP A 81 0.14 15.45 -8.91
C ASP A 81 0.84 14.10 -9.10
N ASN A 82 2.02 14.14 -9.70
CA ASN A 82 2.90 12.98 -9.84
C ASN A 82 3.42 12.48 -8.48
N ASN A 83 3.60 13.38 -7.49
CA ASN A 83 4.02 12.98 -6.16
C ASN A 83 2.95 12.16 -5.43
N ASP A 84 1.68 12.41 -5.70
CA ASP A 84 0.58 11.64 -5.12
C ASP A 84 0.64 10.16 -5.57
N TYR A 85 1.07 9.87 -6.80
CA TYR A 85 1.32 8.49 -7.22
C TYR A 85 2.43 7.84 -6.38
N ILE A 86 3.53 8.56 -6.13
CA ILE A 86 4.64 8.04 -5.31
C ILE A 86 4.15 7.82 -3.87
N ASN A 87 3.42 8.77 -3.29
CA ASN A 87 2.87 8.65 -1.94
C ASN A 87 1.89 7.47 -1.83
N PHE A 88 1.01 7.29 -2.81
CA PHE A 88 0.07 6.17 -2.86
C PHE A 88 0.80 4.83 -2.87
N PHE A 89 1.74 4.64 -3.81
CA PHE A 89 2.52 3.41 -3.87
C PHE A 89 3.40 3.23 -2.65
N HIS A 90 3.90 4.30 -2.05
CA HIS A 90 4.72 4.23 -0.83
C HIS A 90 3.89 3.74 0.36
N ALA A 91 2.70 4.30 0.57
CA ALA A 91 1.81 3.89 1.64
C ALA A 91 1.38 2.41 1.49
N ILE A 92 0.99 1.99 0.29
CA ILE A 92 0.64 0.58 0.03
C ILE A 92 1.85 -0.33 0.24
N THR A 93 3.01 0.03 -0.28
CA THR A 93 4.22 -0.80 -0.12
C THR A 93 4.60 -0.93 1.35
N LEU A 94 4.52 0.16 2.13
CA LEU A 94 4.76 0.12 3.57
C LEU A 94 3.81 -0.86 4.28
N HIS A 95 2.51 -0.81 3.97
CA HIS A 95 1.50 -1.71 4.52
C HIS A 95 1.87 -3.17 4.26
N GLU A 96 2.16 -3.49 3.02
CA GLU A 96 2.33 -4.86 2.58
C GLU A 96 3.67 -5.47 3.01
N VAL A 97 4.74 -4.67 3.00
CA VAL A 97 6.03 -5.09 3.56
C VAL A 97 5.92 -5.30 5.08
N SER A 98 5.05 -4.53 5.76
CA SER A 98 4.83 -4.67 7.20
C SER A 98 4.16 -6.00 7.58
N HIS A 99 3.41 -6.63 6.68
CA HIS A 99 2.91 -8.01 6.86
C HIS A 99 4.04 -9.02 6.99
N TYR A 100 5.26 -8.75 6.49
CA TYR A 100 6.41 -9.62 6.70
C TYR A 100 7.16 -9.34 8.02
N GLN A 101 7.06 -8.12 8.54
CA GLN A 101 7.88 -7.67 9.67
C GLN A 101 7.14 -7.68 11.01
N ILE A 102 5.85 -7.34 11.00
CA ILE A 102 5.06 -7.09 12.20
C ILE A 102 4.23 -8.33 12.55
N ILE A 103 3.57 -8.90 11.55
CA ILE A 103 2.71 -10.08 11.70
C ILE A 103 3.03 -11.04 10.55
N PRO A 104 4.20 -11.72 10.59
CA PRO A 104 4.59 -12.61 9.52
C PRO A 104 3.54 -13.70 9.34
N TYR A 105 3.05 -13.87 8.11
CA TYR A 105 2.19 -14.99 7.72
C TYR A 105 2.97 -16.30 7.61
N ASP A 106 3.77 -16.63 8.62
CA ASP A 106 4.27 -18.00 8.76
C ASP A 106 3.13 -18.92 9.22
N GLY A 107 3.19 -20.19 8.82
CA GLY A 107 2.10 -21.14 9.06
C GLY A 107 1.77 -21.34 10.55
N LEU A 108 2.74 -21.14 11.44
CA LEU A 108 2.53 -21.30 12.89
C LEU A 108 1.80 -20.10 13.49
N ILE A 109 2.24 -18.88 13.16
CA ILE A 109 1.59 -17.65 13.61
C ILE A 109 0.17 -17.56 13.06
N ASN A 110 -0.01 -17.84 11.76
CA ASN A 110 -1.34 -17.83 11.15
C ASN A 110 -2.28 -18.84 11.83
N ALA A 111 -1.82 -20.07 12.10
CA ALA A 111 -2.63 -21.07 12.80
C ALA A 111 -3.03 -20.63 14.22
N LYS A 112 -2.11 -20.00 14.97
CA LYS A 112 -2.40 -19.46 16.32
C LYS A 112 -3.44 -18.34 16.26
N LEU A 113 -3.32 -17.43 15.29
CA LEU A 113 -4.26 -16.33 15.12
C LEU A 113 -5.66 -16.85 14.73
N LEU A 114 -5.74 -17.80 13.80
CA LEU A 114 -6.99 -18.45 13.43
C LEU A 114 -7.64 -19.16 14.61
N GLN A 115 -6.86 -19.94 15.38
CA GLN A 115 -7.37 -20.62 16.58
C GLN A 115 -7.89 -19.62 17.62
N ALA A 116 -7.24 -18.46 17.77
CA ALA A 116 -7.72 -17.41 18.66
C ALA A 116 -9.03 -16.78 18.16
N ALA A 117 -9.11 -16.47 16.86
CA ALA A 117 -10.32 -15.91 16.25
C ALA A 117 -11.51 -16.88 16.34
N MET A 118 -11.26 -18.18 16.14
CA MET A 118 -12.29 -19.23 16.22
C MET A 118 -12.96 -19.37 17.60
N LYS A 119 -12.39 -18.76 18.65
CA LYS A 119 -13.06 -18.67 19.96
C LYS A 119 -14.23 -17.69 19.98
N HIS A 120 -14.27 -16.76 19.02
CA HIS A 120 -15.24 -15.67 18.96
C HIS A 120 -16.10 -15.69 17.69
N VAL A 121 -15.59 -16.30 16.61
CA VAL A 121 -16.29 -16.43 15.34
C VAL A 121 -16.19 -17.86 14.81
N ASN A 122 -17.03 -18.23 13.85
CA ASN A 122 -16.91 -19.54 13.21
C ASN A 122 -15.71 -19.61 12.26
N GLU A 123 -15.36 -20.83 11.84
CA GLU A 123 -14.24 -21.15 10.95
C GLU A 123 -14.25 -20.34 9.64
N ASN A 124 -15.43 -20.09 9.07
CA ASN A 124 -15.55 -19.35 7.81
C ASN A 124 -15.24 -17.86 7.96
N HIS A 125 -15.44 -17.28 9.15
CA HIS A 125 -15.17 -15.86 9.40
C HIS A 125 -13.81 -15.62 10.04
N ALA A 126 -13.19 -16.64 10.65
CA ALA A 126 -11.90 -16.50 11.32
C ALA A 126 -10.80 -15.89 10.42
N PRO A 127 -10.63 -16.29 9.13
CA PRO A 127 -9.62 -15.68 8.27
C PRO A 127 -9.85 -14.18 8.03
N ILE A 128 -11.10 -13.76 7.87
CA ILE A 128 -11.46 -12.35 7.66
C ILE A 128 -11.09 -11.52 8.91
N ILE A 129 -11.40 -12.05 10.10
CA ILE A 129 -11.08 -11.38 11.37
C ILE A 129 -9.57 -11.29 11.56
N VAL A 130 -8.82 -12.35 11.29
CA VAL A 130 -7.36 -12.34 11.43
C VAL A 130 -6.73 -11.30 10.51
N ASN A 131 -7.10 -11.27 9.23
CA ASN A 131 -6.57 -10.29 8.27
C ASN A 131 -6.91 -8.86 8.71
N LEU A 132 -8.17 -8.62 9.09
CA LEU A 132 -8.60 -7.29 9.51
C LEU A 132 -7.83 -6.77 10.73
N PHE A 133 -7.63 -7.60 11.75
CA PHE A 133 -6.87 -7.21 12.93
C PHE A 133 -5.38 -7.04 12.62
N ALA A 134 -4.83 -7.84 11.70
CA ALA A 134 -3.45 -7.68 11.27
C ALA A 134 -3.24 -6.31 10.61
N ASP A 135 -4.13 -5.94 9.69
CA ASP A 135 -4.13 -4.64 9.01
C ASP A 135 -4.23 -3.48 10.02
N PHE A 136 -5.15 -3.56 10.98
CA PHE A 136 -5.26 -2.52 12.03
C PHE A 136 -3.96 -2.36 12.84
N ILE A 137 -3.33 -3.45 13.25
CA ILE A 137 -2.07 -3.37 14.01
C ILE A 137 -0.97 -2.74 13.17
N ILE A 138 -0.87 -3.13 11.90
CA ILE A 138 0.10 -2.60 10.94
C ILE A 138 -0.13 -1.12 10.70
N ASP A 139 -1.36 -0.74 10.34
CA ASP A 139 -1.70 0.64 10.00
C ASP A 139 -1.54 1.58 11.19
N LYS A 140 -1.83 1.11 12.42
CA LYS A 140 -1.54 1.91 13.62
C LYS A 140 -0.04 2.15 13.76
N LYS A 141 0.79 1.10 13.61
CA LYS A 141 2.25 1.24 13.71
C LYS A 141 2.81 2.14 12.61
N LEU A 142 2.30 2.02 11.39
CA LEU A 142 2.69 2.88 10.27
C LEU A 142 2.25 4.32 10.50
N TYR A 143 1.05 4.55 11.01
CA TYR A 143 0.58 5.91 11.33
C TYR A 143 1.43 6.57 12.41
N LEU A 144 1.87 5.83 13.44
CA LEU A 144 2.77 6.38 14.45
C LEU A 144 4.11 6.85 13.87
N ARG A 145 4.57 6.26 12.75
CA ARG A 145 5.83 6.61 12.09
C ARG A 145 5.65 7.60 10.92
N TYR A 146 4.55 7.50 10.18
CA TYR A 146 4.24 8.27 8.98
C TYR A 146 2.81 8.88 9.03
N PRO A 147 2.47 9.69 10.04
CA PRO A 147 1.08 10.08 10.30
C PRO A 147 0.44 10.84 9.15
N GLN A 148 1.21 11.70 8.48
CA GLN A 148 0.73 12.50 7.34
C GLN A 148 0.45 11.62 6.12
N LEU A 149 1.35 10.69 5.81
CA LEU A 149 1.22 9.80 4.65
C LEU A 149 0.02 8.88 4.80
N ILE A 150 -0.11 8.21 5.95
CA ILE A 150 -1.21 7.27 6.21
C ILE A 150 -2.55 8.01 6.30
N SER A 151 -2.60 9.18 6.94
CA SER A 151 -3.83 10.00 6.93
C SER A 151 -4.26 10.43 5.53
N TRP A 152 -3.29 10.79 4.69
CA TRP A 152 -3.53 11.20 3.32
C TRP A 152 -4.03 10.03 2.47
N GLU A 153 -3.41 8.85 2.61
CA GLU A 153 -3.79 7.64 1.89
C GLU A 153 -5.22 7.23 2.23
N LEU A 154 -5.58 7.16 3.53
CA LEU A 154 -6.93 6.74 3.94
C LEU A 154 -8.02 7.68 3.44
N LYS A 155 -7.78 9.00 3.50
CA LYS A 155 -8.71 10.00 2.94
C LYS A 155 -8.86 9.85 1.44
N THR A 156 -7.77 9.53 0.76
CA THR A 156 -7.73 9.32 -0.69
C THR A 156 -8.51 8.05 -1.07
N THR A 157 -8.26 6.95 -0.37
CA THR A 157 -8.94 5.67 -0.57
C THR A 157 -10.42 5.75 -0.25
N TYR A 158 -10.80 6.44 0.84
CA TYR A 158 -12.19 6.73 1.15
C TYR A 158 -12.90 7.47 0.00
N LYS A 159 -12.30 8.56 -0.50
CA LYS A 159 -12.85 9.32 -1.64
C LYS A 159 -12.95 8.46 -2.90
N HIS A 160 -11.96 7.62 -3.17
CA HIS A 160 -11.97 6.73 -4.31
C HIS A 160 -13.12 5.72 -4.25
N ILE A 161 -13.30 5.07 -3.09
CA ILE A 161 -14.39 4.10 -2.86
C ILE A 161 -15.76 4.77 -2.98
N LEU A 162 -15.92 5.95 -2.36
CA LEU A 162 -17.15 6.74 -2.41
C LEU A 162 -17.52 7.09 -3.86
N ASN A 163 -16.55 7.58 -4.64
CA ASN A 163 -16.76 7.94 -6.04
C ASN A 163 -17.06 6.71 -6.91
N LYS A 164 -16.35 5.59 -6.71
CA LYS A 164 -16.53 4.35 -7.47
C LYS A 164 -17.92 3.74 -7.26
N ASN A 165 -18.47 3.89 -6.05
CA ASN A 165 -19.77 3.32 -5.69
C ASN A 165 -20.93 4.33 -5.78
N ASN A 166 -20.77 5.46 -6.48
CA ASN A 166 -21.81 6.50 -6.60
C ASN A 166 -22.39 6.95 -5.24
N ASN A 167 -21.52 7.15 -4.25
CA ASN A 167 -21.87 7.48 -2.86
C ASN A 167 -22.64 6.39 -2.09
N ASN A 168 -22.70 5.16 -2.60
CA ASN A 168 -23.31 4.04 -1.91
C ASN A 168 -22.23 3.19 -1.20
N ILE A 169 -22.06 3.41 0.10
CA ILE A 169 -21.08 2.68 0.93
C ILE A 169 -21.82 1.65 1.79
N SER A 170 -21.30 0.43 1.86
CA SER A 170 -21.87 -0.62 2.72
C SER A 170 -21.73 -0.28 4.21
N ASN A 171 -22.64 -0.78 5.03
CA ASN A 171 -22.54 -0.64 6.50
C ASN A 171 -21.22 -1.20 7.05
N PHE A 172 -20.70 -2.26 6.45
CA PHE A 172 -19.41 -2.83 6.86
C PHE A 172 -18.25 -1.88 6.55
N SER A 173 -18.24 -1.27 5.36
CA SER A 173 -17.23 -0.26 5.02
C SER A 173 -17.30 0.96 5.94
N LEU A 174 -18.51 1.45 6.28
CA LEU A 174 -18.68 2.53 7.27
C LEU A 174 -18.15 2.15 8.65
N TYR A 175 -18.42 0.92 9.09
CA TYR A 175 -17.87 0.39 10.34
C TYR A 175 -16.34 0.38 10.30
N LEU A 176 -15.73 -0.11 9.21
CA LEU A 176 -14.27 -0.13 9.06
C LEU A 176 -13.66 1.28 9.12
N PHE A 177 -14.22 2.24 8.38
CA PHE A 177 -13.75 3.63 8.45
C PHE A 177 -13.87 4.21 9.85
N ARG A 178 -14.95 3.90 10.56
CA ARG A 178 -15.11 4.35 11.95
C ARG A 178 -14.06 3.73 12.88
N VAL A 179 -13.68 2.47 12.66
CA VAL A 179 -12.57 1.85 13.42
C VAL A 179 -11.26 2.57 13.12
N TYR A 180 -10.95 2.85 11.85
CA TYR A 180 -9.76 3.60 11.48
C TYR A 180 -9.71 5.00 12.10
N GLU A 181 -10.83 5.72 12.15
CA GLU A 181 -10.92 7.04 12.81
C GLU A 181 -10.61 6.98 14.31
N LEU A 182 -10.97 5.88 14.99
CA LEU A 182 -10.67 5.70 16.41
C LEU A 182 -9.25 5.19 16.64
N LEU A 183 -8.73 4.42 15.68
CA LEU A 183 -7.45 3.77 15.78
C LEU A 183 -6.31 4.77 15.55
N LEU A 184 -6.41 5.66 14.56
CA LEU A 184 -5.31 6.52 14.12
C LEU A 184 -5.27 7.86 14.84
#